data_AF-A0A375C9C3-F1
#
_entry.id   AF-A0A375C9C3-F1
#
_cell.length_a   1.000
_cell.length_b   1.000
_cell.length_c   1.000
_cell.angle_alpha   90.00
_cell.angle_beta   90.00
_cell.angle_gamma   90.00
#
_symmetry.space_group_name_H-M   'P 1'
#
loop_
_entity.id
_entity.type
_entity.pdbx_description
1 polymer ?
#
loop_
_entity_poly.entity_id
_entity_poly.type
_entity_poly.pdbx_seq_one_letter_code
_entity_poly.pdbx_strand_id
1 'polypeptide(L)'
;MNCKPGDLAIIVRCDYIPEVIGVVVSVVCRGRDSFGGMASWHVQFPDRFEVTDRSTGRRVRENLINFPDAWLRAISGVPVHDEQHDEVTA
;
A
#
# COMPACT_ATOMS: atom_id res chain seq x y z
N MET A 1 -8.66 -9.39 -10.17
CA MET A 1 -7.69 -8.76 -9.28
C MET A 1 -6.47 -8.45 -10.13
N ASN A 2 -6.07 -7.19 -10.16
CA ASN A 2 -4.98 -6.66 -10.97
C ASN A 2 -3.62 -6.81 -10.27
N CYS A 3 -3.62 -6.83 -8.94
CA CYS A 3 -2.42 -7.09 -8.14
C CYS A 3 -2.45 -8.51 -7.54
N LYS A 4 -1.30 -8.97 -7.06
CA LYS A 4 -1.13 -10.20 -6.27
C LYS A 4 -0.10 -9.97 -5.14
N PRO A 5 -0.06 -10.84 -4.11
CA PRO A 5 0.97 -10.78 -3.08
C PRO A 5 2.38 -10.75 -3.67
N GLY A 6 3.23 -9.88 -3.15
CA GLY A 6 4.60 -9.64 -3.63
C GLY A 6 4.72 -8.54 -4.69
N ASP A 7 3.61 -8.07 -5.27
CA ASP A 7 3.66 -6.95 -6.21
C ASP A 7 3.91 -5.63 -5.47
N LEU A 8 4.58 -4.70 -6.16
CA LEU A 8 4.47 -3.28 -5.86
C LEU A 8 3.26 -2.71 -6.62
N ALA A 9 2.55 -1.78 -6.01
CA ALA A 9 1.43 -1.09 -6.63
C ALA A 9 1.43 0.39 -6.27
N ILE A 10 0.95 1.23 -7.18
CA ILE A 10 0.67 2.64 -6.91
C ILE A 10 -0.82 2.82 -6.60
N ILE A 11 -1.11 3.63 -5.58
CA ILE A 11 -2.48 4.00 -5.23
C ILE A 11 -2.97 5.04 -6.24
N VAL A 12 -4.00 4.71 -7.02
CA VAL A 12 -4.56 5.61 -8.05
C VAL A 12 -5.87 6.27 -7.62
N ARG A 13 -6.44 5.82 -6.50
CA ARG A 13 -7.66 6.38 -5.90
C ARG A 13 -7.66 6.14 -4.39
N CYS A 14 -8.03 7.15 -3.62
CA CYS A 14 -8.38 7.00 -2.21
C CYS A 14 -9.35 8.10 -1.82
N ASP A 15 -10.61 7.75 -1.55
CA ASP A 15 -11.64 8.74 -1.26
C ASP A 15 -11.59 9.23 0.22
N TYR A 16 -10.86 8.51 1.08
CA TYR A 16 -10.79 8.79 2.52
C TYR A 16 -9.48 9.47 2.96
N ILE A 17 -8.39 9.23 2.24
CA ILE A 17 -7.05 9.78 2.52
C ILE A 17 -6.43 10.18 1.16
N PRO A 18 -6.89 11.28 0.54
CA PRO A 18 -6.43 11.67 -0.80
C PRO A 18 -4.91 11.86 -0.90
N GLU A 19 -4.24 12.17 0.20
CA GLU A 19 -2.79 12.39 0.31
C GLU A 19 -1.97 11.13 -0.03
N VAL A 20 -2.56 9.94 0.04
CA VAL A 20 -1.88 8.69 -0.33
C VAL A 20 -1.94 8.37 -1.82
N ILE A 21 -2.69 9.13 -2.62
CA ILE A 21 -2.74 8.94 -4.06
C ILE A 21 -1.34 9.22 -4.64
N GLY A 22 -0.82 8.27 -5.42
CA GLY A 22 0.52 8.31 -5.97
C GLY A 22 1.58 7.59 -5.12
N VAL A 23 1.24 7.18 -3.89
CA VAL A 23 2.16 6.42 -3.04
C VAL A 23 2.30 4.98 -3.57
N VAL A 24 3.55 4.52 -3.62
CA VAL A 24 3.89 3.12 -3.93
C VAL A 24 3.81 2.30 -2.65
N VAL A 25 3.13 1.16 -2.72
CA VAL A 25 2.90 0.24 -1.61
C VAL A 25 3.19 -1.20 -2.03
N SER A 26 3.57 -2.02 -1.07
CA SER A 26 3.78 -3.45 -1.27
C SER A 26 2.49 -4.23 -0.98
N VAL A 27 2.09 -5.11 -1.89
CA VAL A 27 0.92 -5.97 -1.70
C VAL A 27 1.33 -7.19 -0.86
N VAL A 28 0.82 -7.28 0.36
CA VAL A 28 1.28 -8.29 1.34
C VAL A 28 0.44 -9.56 1.25
N CYS A 29 -0.87 -9.44 1.44
CA CYS A 29 -1.78 -10.57 1.47
C CYS A 29 -3.21 -10.12 1.19
N ARG A 30 -4.13 -11.08 1.00
CA ARG A 30 -5.53 -10.79 0.76
C ARG A 30 -6.13 -10.01 1.92
N GLY A 31 -6.78 -8.90 1.59
CA GLY A 31 -7.45 -8.04 2.53
C GLY A 31 -8.77 -8.64 3.03
N ARG A 32 -9.32 -8.03 4.08
CA ARG A 32 -10.68 -8.35 4.54
C ARG A 32 -11.70 -7.74 3.61
N ASP A 33 -12.88 -8.35 3.53
CA ASP A 33 -14.02 -7.75 2.84
C ASP A 33 -14.54 -6.56 3.64
N SER A 34 -13.94 -5.39 3.41
CA SER A 34 -14.25 -4.13 4.11
C SER A 34 -14.85 -3.08 3.17
N PHE A 35 -15.06 -3.44 1.91
CA PHE A 35 -15.47 -2.54 0.83
C PHE A 35 -16.67 -3.10 0.06
N GLY A 36 -17.63 -3.71 0.77
CA GLY A 36 -18.92 -4.13 0.19
C GLY A 36 -18.79 -5.20 -0.90
N GLY A 37 -17.95 -6.23 -0.67
CA GLY A 37 -17.72 -7.32 -1.62
C GLY A 37 -16.60 -7.07 -2.62
N MET A 38 -15.98 -5.88 -2.61
CA MET A 38 -14.82 -5.61 -3.47
C MET A 38 -13.61 -6.43 -3.01
N ALA A 39 -12.92 -7.05 -3.98
CA ALA A 39 -11.64 -7.70 -3.72
C ALA A 39 -10.63 -6.66 -3.21
N SER A 40 -9.96 -6.99 -2.11
CA SER A 40 -9.07 -6.08 -1.38
C SER A 40 -7.76 -6.76 -1.02
N TRP A 41 -6.76 -5.93 -0.74
CA TRP A 41 -5.41 -6.32 -0.35
C TRP A 41 -5.00 -5.59 0.92
N HIS A 42 -4.28 -6.26 1.81
CA HIS A 42 -3.42 -5.57 2.77
C HIS A 42 -2.19 -5.07 2.03
N VAL A 43 -2.02 -3.75 2.03
CA VAL A 43 -0.87 -3.08 1.44
C VAL A 43 -0.03 -2.47 2.55
N GLN A 44 1.29 -2.59 2.39
CA GLN A 44 2.28 -2.01 3.29
C GLN A 44 2.83 -0.72 2.67
N PHE A 45 2.77 0.35 3.44
CA PHE A 45 3.35 1.64 3.10
C PHE A 45 4.83 1.67 3.50
N PRO A 46 5.66 2.44 2.78
CA PRO A 46 7.08 2.59 3.12
C PRO A 46 7.27 3.23 4.50
N ASP A 47 6.41 4.19 4.85
CA ASP A 47 6.40 4.87 6.14
C ASP A 47 5.10 4.64 6.91
N ARG A 48 5.17 4.83 8.23
CA ARG A 48 3.97 4.83 9.09
C ARG A 48 3.28 6.19 9.05
N PHE A 49 1.98 6.18 8.80
CA PHE A 49 1.13 7.36 8.76
C PHE A 49 0.02 7.26 9.80
N GLU A 50 -0.51 8.42 10.21
CA GLU A 50 -1.64 8.46 11.14
C GLU A 50 -2.93 8.17 10.38
N VAL A 51 -3.66 7.18 10.86
CA VAL A 51 -5.00 6.86 10.39
C VAL A 51 -5.97 6.76 11.55
N THR A 52 -7.24 7.02 11.27
CA THR A 52 -8.30 6.79 12.25
C THR A 52 -8.75 5.34 12.14
N ASP A 53 -8.55 4.58 13.21
CA ASP A 53 -9.13 3.24 13.33
C ASP A 53 -10.65 3.37 13.33
N ARG A 54 -11.29 2.76 12.33
CA ARG A 54 -12.75 2.82 12.15
C ARG A 54 -13.52 2.13 13.27
N SER A 55 -12.94 1.14 13.94
CA SER A 55 -13.59 0.37 15.01
C SER A 55 -13.57 1.09 16.34
N THR A 56 -12.48 1.81 16.64
CA THR A 56 -12.28 2.48 17.95
C THR A 56 -12.39 4.00 17.88
N GLY A 57 -12.36 4.58 16.67
CA GLY A 57 -12.33 6.03 16.44
C GLY A 57 -11.00 6.69 16.82
N ARG A 58 -10.00 5.92 17.24
CA ARG A 58 -8.71 6.45 17.70
C ARG A 58 -7.76 6.70 16.54
N ARG A 59 -6.93 7.72 16.68
CA ARG A 59 -5.78 7.92 15.79
C ARG A 59 -4.72 6.89 16.16
N VAL A 60 -4.33 6.09 15.19
CA VAL A 60 -3.29 5.06 15.30
C VAL A 60 -2.25 5.31 14.21
N ARG A 61 -1.01 4.90 14.48
CA ARG A 61 0.09 5.04 13.54
C ARG A 61 0.40 3.68 12.93
N GLU A 62 -0.11 3.48 11.73
CA GLU A 62 -0.06 2.20 11.01
C GLU A 62 0.69 2.37 9.69
N ASN A 63 1.22 1.27 9.18
CA ASN A 63 1.73 1.19 7.80
C ASN A 63 1.07 0.06 7.02
N LEU A 64 0.09 -0.65 7.58
CA LEU A 64 -0.59 -1.76 6.92
C LEU A 64 -2.09 -1.51 6.87
N ILE A 65 -2.65 -1.34 5.68
CA ILE A 65 -4.06 -0.98 5.49
C ILE A 65 -4.71 -1.79 4.38
N ASN A 66 -6.01 -2.03 4.48
CA ASN A 66 -6.81 -2.63 3.40
C ASN A 66 -7.08 -1.60 2.29
N PHE A 67 -6.71 -1.95 1.05
CA PHE A 67 -7.06 -1.21 -0.15
C PHE A 67 -7.84 -2.10 -1.13
N PRO A 68 -8.91 -1.59 -1.78
CA PRO A 68 -9.54 -2.29 -2.89
C PRO A 68 -8.55 -2.50 -4.04
N ASP A 69 -8.57 -3.66 -4.66
CA ASP A 69 -7.75 -3.96 -5.85
C ASP A 69 -8.04 -2.97 -6.99
N ALA A 70 -9.28 -2.48 -7.10
CA ALA A 70 -9.69 -1.48 -8.08
C ALA A 70 -9.03 -0.09 -7.87
N TRP A 71 -8.45 0.16 -6.70
CA TRP A 71 -7.77 1.42 -6.36
C TRP A 71 -6.26 1.35 -6.52
N LEU A 72 -5.74 0.17 -6.89
CA LEU A 72 -4.33 -0.11 -7.04
C LEU A 72 -4.01 -0.33 -8.52
N ARG A 73 -2.79 0.07 -8.91
CA ARG A 73 -2.22 -0.29 -10.20
C ARG A 73 -0.87 -0.96 -9.97
N ALA A 74 -0.79 -2.24 -10.32
CA ALA A 74 0.44 -3.00 -10.20
C ALA A 74 1.57 -2.34 -11.02
N ILE A 75 2.76 -2.30 -10.44
CA ILE A 75 3.98 -1.84 -11.07
C ILE A 75 4.73 -3.09 -11.55
N SER A 76 4.66 -3.37 -12.85
CA SER A 76 5.38 -4.49 -13.46
C SER A 76 6.78 -4.05 -13.91
N GLY A 77 7.80 -4.86 -13.64
CA GLY A 77 9.11 -4.73 -14.29
C GLY A 77 10.08 -3.73 -13.65
N VAL A 78 9.86 -3.33 -12.39
CA VAL A 78 10.91 -2.67 -11.60
C VAL A 78 11.73 -3.76 -10.95
N PRO A 79 13.01 -3.94 -11.32
CA PRO A 79 13.91 -4.78 -10.56
C PRO A 79 14.01 -4.17 -9.16
N VAL A 80 13.57 -4.90 -8.13
CA VAL A 80 13.88 -4.55 -6.74
C VAL A 80 15.35 -4.91 -6.53
N HIS A 81 16.26 -4.08 -7.04
CA HIS A 81 17.64 -4.08 -6.55
C HIS A 81 17.63 -3.21 -5.29
N ASP A 82 17.32 -3.82 -4.15
CA ASP A 82 17.87 -3.37 -2.88
C ASP A 82 19.38 -3.54 -2.99
N GLU A 83 20.11 -2.49 -3.38
CA GLU A 83 21.57 -2.33 -3.17
C GLU A 83 22.02 -0.97 -3.74
N GLN A 84 21.73 0.12 -3.02
CA GLN A 84 22.52 1.33 -3.19
C GLN A 84 23.77 1.20 -2.29
N HIS A 85 24.82 0.56 -2.82
CA HIS A 85 26.16 0.65 -2.23
C HIS A 85 26.69 2.06 -2.47
N ASP A 86 26.60 2.93 -1.46
CA ASP A 86 27.39 4.16 -1.43
C ASP A 86 28.86 3.78 -1.20
N GLU A 87 29.61 3.64 -2.30
CA GLU A 87 31.07 3.61 -2.25
C GLU A 87 31.59 5.05 -2.38
N VAL A 88 31.80 5.72 -1.25
CA VAL A 88 32.54 7.00 -1.21
C VAL A 88 34.02 6.66 -1.16
N THR A 89 34.68 6.66 -2.32
CA THR A 89 36.14 6.64 -2.39
C THR A 89 36.72 7.97 -1.92
N ALA A 90 37.62 7.91 -0.93
CA ALA A 90 38.58 8.97 -0.60
C ALA A 90 40.00 8.44 -0.83
#